data_AF-A0A383BDU5-F1
#
_entry.id   AF-A0A383BDU5-F1
#
_cell.length_a   1.000
_cell.length_b   1.000
_cell.length_c   1.000
_cell.angle_alpha   90.00
_cell.angle_beta   90.00
_cell.angle_gamma   90.00
#
_symmetry.space_group_name_H-M   'P 1'
#
loop_
_entity.id
_entity.type
_entity.pdbx_description
1 polymer ?
#
loop_
_entity_poly.entity_id
_entity_poly.type
_entity_poly.pdbx_seq_one_letter_code
_entity_poly.pdbx_strand_id
1 'polypeptide(L)'
;VIVRVLTVVVLLGVVLTDRSAVAESALKSLDHGDYDRWSAIGSQSISARGGWVLYRLMPENGADPQLVIQSLSSETRYAIPQGREGRVEIDEEWLVCRIGPDTSGAE
;
A
#
# COMPACT_ATOMS: atom_id res chain seq x y z
N VAL A 1 -3.79 -43.16 -46.00
CA VAL A 1 -2.98 -42.94 -44.77
C VAL A 1 -2.26 -41.60 -44.81
N ILE A 2 -1.47 -41.31 -45.85
CA ILE A 2 -0.68 -40.06 -46.02
C ILE A 2 -1.53 -38.78 -45.88
N VAL A 3 -2.72 -38.71 -46.50
CA VAL A 3 -3.60 -37.53 -46.42
C VAL A 3 -4.12 -37.28 -44.99
N ARG A 4 -4.43 -38.34 -44.23
CA ARG A 4 -4.93 -38.21 -42.84
C ARG A 4 -3.82 -37.75 -41.88
N VAL A 5 -2.57 -38.17 -42.11
CA VAL A 5 -1.40 -37.74 -41.33
C VAL A 5 -1.09 -36.27 -41.61
N LEU A 6 -1.15 -35.84 -42.88
CA LEU A 6 -0.99 -34.43 -43.27
C LEU A 6 -2.06 -33.53 -42.65
N THR A 7 -3.33 -33.96 -42.61
CA THR A 7 -4.40 -33.17 -41.97
C THR A 7 -4.19 -33.03 -40.45
N VAL A 8 -3.73 -34.08 -39.77
CA VAL A 8 -3.45 -34.03 -38.32
C VAL A 8 -2.26 -33.13 -38.00
N VAL A 9 -1.20 -33.14 -38.82
CA VAL A 9 -0.03 -32.26 -38.63
C VAL A 9 -0.39 -30.79 -38.86
N VAL A 10 -1.25 -30.48 -39.83
CA VAL A 10 -1.75 -29.11 -40.06
C VAL A 10 -2.64 -28.65 -38.91
N LEU A 11 -3.51 -29.51 -38.39
CA LEU A 11 -4.35 -29.19 -37.22
C LEU A 11 -3.52 -29.03 -35.93
N LEU A 12 -2.46 -29.81 -35.75
CA LEU A 12 -1.56 -29.70 -34.59
C LEU A 12 -0.68 -28.44 -34.66
N GLY A 13 -0.30 -28.00 -35.87
CA GLY A 13 0.46 -26.76 -36.09
C GLY A 13 -0.35 -25.48 -35.84
N VAL A 14 -1.67 -25.52 -36.04
CA VAL A 14 -2.57 -24.37 -35.76
C VAL A 14 -2.81 -24.17 -34.26
N VAL A 15 -2.68 -25.22 -33.45
CA VAL A 15 -2.89 -25.15 -31.98
C VAL A 15 -1.69 -24.53 -31.24
N LEU A 16 -0.50 -24.47 -31.86
CA LEU A 16 0.72 -24.00 -31.20
C LEU A 16 0.98 -22.48 -31.33
N THR A 17 0.06 -21.72 -31.93
CA THR A 17 0.15 -20.25 -32.01
C THR A 17 -0.64 -19.56 -30.91
N ASP A 18 -0.48 -19.98 -29.66
CA ASP A 18 -0.90 -19.19 -28.51
C ASP A 18 0.03 -17.97 -28.40
N ARG A 19 -0.34 -16.88 -29.08
CA ARG A 19 0.25 -15.56 -28.83
C ARG A 19 -0.22 -15.15 -27.43
N SER A 20 0.58 -15.44 -26.40
CA SER A 20 0.40 -14.82 -25.09
C SER A 20 0.49 -13.30 -25.27
N ALA A 21 -0.66 -12.64 -25.34
CA ALA A 21 -0.73 -11.19 -25.23
C ALA A 21 -0.31 -10.86 -23.80
N VAL A 22 0.94 -10.43 -23.63
CA VAL A 22 1.36 -9.72 -22.42
C VAL A 22 0.55 -8.43 -22.43
N ALA A 23 -0.56 -8.41 -21.68
CA ALA A 23 -1.25 -7.18 -21.39
C ALA A 23 -0.29 -6.34 -20.53
N GLU A 24 0.42 -5.41 -21.15
CA GLU A 24 1.00 -4.28 -20.42
C GLU A 24 -0.17 -3.59 -19.74
N SER A 25 -0.29 -3.78 -18.43
CA SER A 25 -1.28 -3.06 -17.63
C SER A 25 -0.92 -1.58 -17.70
N ALA A 26 -1.57 -0.85 -18.60
CA ALA A 26 -1.42 0.59 -18.69
C ALA A 26 -1.76 1.17 -17.31
N LEU A 27 -0.80 1.88 -16.71
CA LEU A 27 -1.02 2.58 -15.45
C LEU A 27 -2.24 3.50 -15.62
N LYS A 28 -3.12 3.54 -14.62
CA LYS A 28 -4.29 4.44 -14.62
C LYS A 28 -3.80 5.88 -14.83
N SER A 29 -4.41 6.60 -15.79
CA SER A 29 -4.19 8.05 -15.91
C SER A 29 -4.70 8.76 -14.67
N LEU A 30 -3.91 9.70 -14.16
CA LEU A 30 -4.26 10.46 -12.97
C LEU A 30 -5.43 11.42 -13.28
N ASP A 31 -6.42 11.42 -12.41
CA ASP A 31 -7.54 12.37 -12.37
C ASP A 31 -7.53 13.19 -11.07
N HIS A 32 -8.48 14.10 -10.90
CA HIS A 32 -8.50 15.00 -9.74
C HIS A 32 -8.68 14.25 -8.40
N GLY A 33 -9.46 13.17 -8.40
CA GLY A 33 -9.70 12.38 -7.19
C GLY A 33 -8.48 11.57 -6.75
N ASP A 34 -7.50 11.37 -7.64
CA ASP A 34 -6.24 10.74 -7.26
C ASP A 34 -5.39 11.64 -6.34
N TYR A 35 -5.52 12.98 -6.45
CA TYR A 35 -4.83 13.94 -5.58
C TYR A 35 -5.42 13.97 -4.17
N ASP A 36 -6.73 13.80 -4.01
CA ASP A 36 -7.39 13.75 -2.70
C ASP A 36 -6.89 12.60 -1.81
N ARG A 37 -6.27 11.57 -2.41
CA ARG A 37 -5.67 10.44 -1.70
C ARG A 37 -4.26 10.71 -1.21
N TRP A 38 -3.62 11.78 -1.66
CA TRP A 38 -2.27 12.11 -1.23
C TRP A 38 -2.27 12.50 0.24
N SER A 39 -1.25 12.03 0.94
CA SER A 39 -1.08 12.28 2.37
C SER A 39 0.23 12.99 2.60
N ALA A 40 0.16 14.11 3.31
CA ALA A 40 1.35 14.74 3.87
C ALA A 40 1.87 13.89 5.05
N ILE A 41 3.19 13.88 5.22
CA ILE A 41 3.85 13.26 6.37
C ILE A 41 4.16 14.36 7.38
N GLY A 42 3.69 14.20 8.62
CA GLY A 42 3.94 15.13 9.73
C GLY A 42 4.36 14.42 11.02
N SER A 43 4.71 15.20 12.04
CA SER A 43 4.97 14.71 13.41
C SER A 43 5.90 13.49 13.49
N GLN A 44 7.02 13.53 12.76
CA GLN A 44 7.96 12.41 12.68
C GLN A 44 8.78 12.29 13.98
N SER A 45 9.04 11.07 14.42
CA SER A 45 10.01 10.78 15.48
C SER A 45 10.62 9.40 15.31
N ILE A 46 11.74 9.16 15.97
CA ILE A 46 12.42 7.86 16.00
C ILE A 46 12.50 7.41 17.46
N SER A 47 12.33 6.12 17.71
CA SER A 47 12.48 5.54 19.06
C SER A 47 13.92 5.71 19.57
N ALA A 48 14.09 5.67 20.89
CA ALA A 48 15.39 5.97 21.50
C ALA A 48 16.51 5.01 21.09
N ARG A 49 16.19 3.74 20.78
CA ARG A 49 17.17 2.75 20.28
C ARG A 49 17.20 2.63 18.76
N GLY A 50 16.37 3.39 18.05
CA GLY A 50 16.29 3.37 16.60
C GLY A 50 15.64 2.12 16.01
N GLY A 51 14.91 1.34 16.80
CA GLY A 51 14.14 0.20 16.28
C GLY A 51 12.90 0.60 15.48
N TRP A 52 12.35 1.79 15.74
CA TRP A 52 11.06 2.23 15.20
C TRP A 52 11.10 3.68 14.71
N VAL A 53 10.39 3.93 13.61
CA VAL A 53 10.03 5.27 13.14
C VAL A 53 8.54 5.49 13.30
N LEU A 54 8.17 6.68 13.75
CA LEU A 54 6.81 7.12 13.93
C LEU A 54 6.59 8.33 13.04
N TYR A 55 5.46 8.37 12.36
CA TYR A 55 5.07 9.52 11.56
C TYR A 55 3.57 9.57 11.39
N ARG A 56 3.03 10.75 11.15
CA ARG A 56 1.61 10.96 10.92
C ARG A 56 1.34 11.11 9.44
N LEU A 57 0.38 10.35 8.93
CA LEU A 57 -0.20 10.55 7.60
C LEU A 57 -1.42 11.46 7.74
N MET A 58 -1.42 12.56 7.00
CA MET A 58 -2.47 13.56 7.01
C MET A 58 -2.95 13.74 5.57
N PRO A 59 -4.07 13.13 5.19
CA PRO A 59 -4.69 13.36 3.88
C PRO A 59 -4.97 14.85 3.65
N GLU A 60 -4.82 15.33 2.41
CA GLU A 60 -5.01 16.76 2.09
C GLU A 60 -6.45 17.23 2.33
N ASN A 61 -7.42 16.34 2.14
CA ASN A 61 -8.82 16.58 2.47
C ASN A 61 -9.10 16.63 3.99
N GLY A 62 -8.10 16.35 4.83
CA GLY A 62 -8.20 16.35 6.29
C GLY A 62 -8.94 15.16 6.89
N ALA A 63 -9.44 14.24 6.07
CA ALA A 63 -10.15 13.06 6.54
C ALA A 63 -9.16 12.03 7.12
N ASP A 64 -9.55 11.36 8.21
CA ASP A 64 -8.90 10.15 8.72
C ASP A 64 -7.36 10.17 8.84
N PRO A 65 -6.76 11.15 9.55
CA PRO A 65 -5.33 11.13 9.82
C PRO A 65 -4.92 9.88 10.60
N GLN A 66 -3.75 9.32 10.30
CA GLN A 66 -3.24 8.10 10.93
C GLN A 66 -1.87 8.33 11.54
N LEU A 67 -1.64 7.77 12.73
CA LEU A 67 -0.28 7.61 13.25
C LEU A 67 0.26 6.26 12.78
N VAL A 68 1.35 6.30 12.04
CA VAL A 68 2.05 5.10 11.57
C VAL A 68 3.27 4.84 12.45
N ILE A 69 3.47 3.58 12.78
CA ILE A 69 4.62 3.08 13.52
C ILE A 69 5.23 1.95 12.70
N GLN A 70 6.46 2.14 12.26
CA GLN A 70 7.14 1.25 11.34
C GLN A 70 8.47 0.80 11.92
N SER A 71 8.71 -0.50 11.89
CA SER A 71 9.99 -1.09 12.27
C SER A 71 11.05 -0.70 11.26
N LEU A 72 12.25 -0.39 11.74
CA LEU A 72 13.42 -0.13 10.89
C LEU A 72 14.22 -1.40 10.59
N SER A 73 13.86 -2.53 11.22
CA SER A 73 14.55 -3.83 11.08
C SER A 73 13.72 -4.90 10.39
N SER A 74 12.41 -4.68 10.26
CA SER A 74 11.45 -5.61 9.67
C SER A 74 10.39 -4.85 8.87
N GLU A 75 9.55 -5.58 8.13
CA GLU A 75 8.42 -5.00 7.42
C GLU A 75 7.20 -4.70 8.33
N THR A 76 7.38 -4.82 9.65
CA THR A 76 6.30 -4.62 10.61
C THR A 76 5.85 -3.16 10.61
N ARG A 77 4.54 -2.95 10.42
CA ARG A 77 3.91 -1.64 10.40
C ARG A 77 2.57 -1.68 11.11
N TYR A 78 2.34 -0.71 12.00
CA TYR A 78 1.06 -0.44 12.63
C TYR A 78 0.54 0.91 12.19
N ALA A 79 -0.78 1.02 12.02
CA ALA A 79 -1.47 2.27 11.73
C ALA A 79 -2.60 2.46 12.74
N ILE A 80 -2.56 3.56 13.47
CA ILE A 80 -3.53 3.93 14.49
C ILE A 80 -4.40 5.06 13.94
N PRO A 81 -5.70 4.80 13.66
CA PRO A 81 -6.63 5.83 13.21
C PRO A 81 -6.75 6.96 14.22
N GLN A 82 -6.78 8.20 13.74
CA GLN A 82 -6.85 9.42 14.56
C GLN A 82 -5.70 9.57 15.57
N GLY A 83 -4.67 8.72 15.50
CA GLY A 83 -3.53 8.74 16.40
C GLY A 83 -2.70 10.01 16.25
N ARG A 84 -2.21 10.54 17.36
CA ARG A 84 -1.32 11.70 17.44
C ARG A 84 -0.38 11.58 18.64
N GLU A 85 0.69 12.37 18.62
CA GLU A 85 1.65 12.47 19.74
C GLU A 85 2.20 11.10 20.19
N GLY A 86 2.45 10.20 19.24
CA GLY A 86 3.00 8.87 19.51
C GLY A 86 4.41 8.94 20.08
N ARG A 87 4.69 8.10 21.07
CA ARG A 87 6.02 7.90 21.64
C ARG A 87 6.23 6.42 21.96
N VAL A 88 7.35 5.89 21.52
CA VAL A 88 7.85 4.57 21.92
C VAL A 88 8.65 4.71 23.21
N GLU A 89 8.45 3.79 24.14
CA GLU A 89 9.22 3.71 25.37
C GLU A 89 10.71 3.41 25.10
N ILE A 90 11.59 3.69 26.06
CA ILE A 90 13.03 3.45 25.97
C ILE A 90 13.38 1.98 25.67
N ASP A 91 12.61 1.05 26.26
CA ASP A 91 12.80 -0.40 26.09
C ASP A 91 12.11 -0.95 24.83
N GLU A 92 11.42 -0.09 24.07
CA GLU A 92 10.73 -0.40 22.82
C GLU A 92 9.65 -1.50 22.91
N GLU A 93 9.19 -1.82 24.13
CA GLU A 93 8.10 -2.79 24.38
C GLU A 93 6.72 -2.15 24.24
N TRP A 94 6.60 -0.88 24.66
CA TRP A 94 5.33 -0.16 24.66
C TRP A 94 5.36 1.09 23.78
N LEU A 95 4.18 1.39 23.24
CA LEU A 95 3.89 2.63 22.56
C LEU A 95 2.69 3.31 23.23
N VAL A 96 2.84 4.60 23.50
CA VAL A 96 1.76 5.46 23.98
C VAL A 96 1.45 6.49 22.91
N CYS A 97 0.16 6.72 22.64
CA CYS A 97 -0.29 7.79 21.76
C CYS A 97 -1.62 8.36 22.27
N ARG A 98 -1.98 9.53 21.77
CA ARG A 98 -3.30 10.12 21.98
C ARG A 98 -4.18 9.82 20.78
N ILE A 99 -5.44 9.48 21.03
CA ILE A 99 -6.44 9.29 19.98
C ILE A 99 -7.28 10.57 19.87
N GLY A 100 -7.41 11.11 18.66
CA GLY A 100 -8.28 12.23 18.36
C GLY A 100 -9.76 11.83 18.39
N PRO A 101 -10.68 12.81 18.48
CA PRO A 101 -12.10 12.51 18.32
C PRO A 101 -12.35 11.91 16.93
N ASP A 102 -13.34 11.03 16.85
CA ASP A 102 -13.83 10.55 15.56
C ASP A 102 -14.55 11.70 14.84
N THR A 103 -14.04 12.09 13.68
CA THR A 103 -14.61 13.19 12.87
C THR A 103 -15.58 12.69 11.80
N SER A 104 -15.82 11.38 11.70
CA SER A 104 -16.66 10.77 10.66
C SER A 104 -18.15 11.13 10.75
N GLY A 105 -18.60 11.73 11.86
CA GLY A 105 -19.99 12.13 12.09
C GLY A 105 -20.24 13.63 12.24
N ALA A 106 -19.26 14.48 11.91
CA ALA A 106 -19.41 15.94 12.00
C ALA A 106 -19.71 16.55 10.62
N GLU A 107 -20.92 16.28 10.11
CA GLU A 107 -21.52 17.00 8.97
C GLU A 107 -22.85 17.65 9.39
#